data_AF-A0A7V4MUC7-F1
#
_entry.id   AF-A0A7V4MUC7-F1
#
_cell.length_a   1.000
_cell.length_b   1.000
_cell.length_c   1.000
_cell.angle_alpha   90.00
_cell.angle_beta   90.00
_cell.angle_gamma   90.00
#
_symmetry.space_group_name_H-M   'P 1'
#
loop_
_entity.id
_entity.type
_entity.pdbx_description
1 polymer ?
#
loop_
_entity_poly.entity_id
_entity_poly.type
_entity_poly.pdbx_seq_one_letter_code
_entity_poly.pdbx_strand_id
1 'polypeptide(L)' 'MIPVAAPVLGERELEYVTDCIRSGWVSSLGDYVRRFEQEFAAYCGVKYGVATHNGTVAL' A
#
# COMPACT_ATOMS: atom_id res chain seq x y z
N MET A 1 21.22 9.25 -19.20
CA MET A 1 21.24 9.36 -17.72
C MET A 1 20.74 8.04 -17.17
N ILE A 2 21.41 7.43 -16.18
CA ILE A 2 20.98 6.16 -15.56
C ILE A 2 20.56 6.46 -14.11
N PRO A 3 19.31 6.19 -13.71
CA PRO A 3 18.83 6.46 -12.35
C PRO A 3 19.35 5.41 -11.36
N VAL A 4 19.60 5.84 -10.11
CA VAL A 4 19.97 4.93 -9.00
C VAL A 4 18.77 4.14 -8.51
N ALA A 5 17.58 4.75 -8.51
CA ALA A 5 16.32 4.11 -8.16
C ALA A 5 15.20 4.73 -8.99
N ALA A 6 14.20 3.91 -9.32
CA ALA A 6 12.98 4.34 -9.99
C ALA A 6 11.80 3.54 -9.44
N PRO A 7 10.60 4.14 -9.31
CA PRO A 7 9.41 3.41 -8.88
C PRO A 7 9.02 2.37 -9.92
N VAL A 8 8.58 1.20 -9.46
CA VAL A 8 8.01 0.14 -10.29
C VAL A 8 6.51 0.21 -10.13
N LEU A 9 5.82 0.71 -11.15
CA LEU A 9 4.37 0.81 -11.22
C LEU A 9 3.92 0.15 -12.52
N GLY A 10 3.05 -0.84 -12.43
CA GLY A 10 2.47 -1.55 -13.57
C GLY A 10 0.95 -1.50 -13.56
N GLU A 11 0.34 -2.45 -14.28
CA GLU A 11 -1.12 -2.47 -14.51
C GLU A 11 -1.92 -2.69 -13.21
N ARG A 12 -1.41 -3.48 -12.26
CA ARG A 12 -2.13 -3.77 -11.02
C ARG A 12 -2.18 -2.57 -10.09
N GLU A 13 -1.09 -1.81 -10.03
CA GLU A 13 -1.02 -0.56 -9.27
C GLU A 13 -2.02 0.45 -9.82
N LEU A 14 -2.13 0.57 -11.14
CA LEU A 14 -3.11 1.43 -11.79
C LEU A 14 -4.55 0.95 -11.55
N GLU A 15 -4.79 -0.36 -11.65
CA GLU A 15 -6.10 -0.97 -11.41
C GLU A 15 -6.59 -0.67 -9.99
N TYR A 16 -5.78 -0.93 -8.97
CA TYR A 16 -6.17 -0.74 -7.57
C TYR A 16 -6.38 0.73 -7.21
N VAL A 17 -5.54 1.64 -7.73
CA VAL A 17 -5.75 3.08 -7.54
C VAL A 17 -7.05 3.53 -8.23
N THR A 18 -7.31 3.04 -9.44
CA THR A 18 -8.56 3.36 -10.17
C THR A 18 -9.79 2.85 -9.43
N ASP A 19 -9.71 1.66 -8.83
CA ASP A 19 -10.78 1.09 -8.03
C ASP A 19 -11.03 1.89 -6.74
N CYS A 20 -9.99 2.34 -6.03
CA CYS A 20 -10.12 3.27 -4.90
C CYS A 20 -10.88 4.53 -5.29
N ILE A 21 -10.55 5.11 -6.45
CA ILE A 21 -11.21 6.33 -6.96
C ILE A 21 -12.69 6.04 -7.27
N ARG A 22 -12.97 4.94 -7.97
CA ARG A 22 -14.34 4.57 -8.37
C ARG A 22 -15.24 4.22 -7.18
N SER A 23 -14.70 3.56 -6.17
CA SER A 23 -15.43 3.18 -4.96
C SER A 23 -15.65 4.35 -4.00
N GLY A 24 -14.94 5.47 -4.19
CA GLY A 24 -14.98 6.64 -3.30
C GLY A 24 -14.16 6.48 -2.01
N TRP A 25 -13.53 5.32 -1.80
CA TRP A 25 -12.66 5.05 -0.66
C TRP A 25 -11.24 5.57 -0.92
N VAL A 26 -11.11 6.89 -0.93
CA VAL A 26 -9.83 7.61 -1.19
C VAL A 26 -9.15 8.12 0.08
N SER A 27 -9.76 7.89 1.25
CA SER A 27 -9.24 8.34 2.54
C SER A 27 -8.32 7.29 3.18
N SER A 28 -7.80 7.59 4.37
CA SER A 28 -6.88 6.74 5.14
C SER A 28 -7.50 5.46 5.72
N LEU A 29 -8.78 5.21 5.42
CA LEU A 29 -9.52 4.01 5.77
C LEU A 29 -10.04 3.41 4.47
N GLY A 30 -9.88 2.10 4.27
CA GLY A 30 -10.35 1.41 3.08
C GLY A 30 -9.87 -0.04 3.02
N ASP A 31 -10.49 -0.82 2.13
CA ASP A 31 -10.22 -2.26 2.02
C ASP A 31 -8.77 -2.57 1.64
N TYR A 32 -8.16 -1.73 0.79
CA TYR A 32 -6.77 -1.87 0.39
C TYR A 32 -5.78 -1.68 1.54
N VAL A 33 -6.08 -0.80 2.52
CA VAL A 33 -5.22 -0.61 3.70
C VAL A 33 -5.25 -1.87 4.57
N ARG A 34 -6.45 -2.38 4.89
CA ARG A 34 -6.60 -3.60 5.69
C ARG A 34 -5.98 -4.81 5.02
N ARG A 35 -6.19 -4.94 3.70
CA ARG A 35 -5.62 -6.02 2.90
C ARG A 35 -4.09 -5.94 2.91
N PHE A 36 -3.51 -4.75 2.72
CA PHE A 36 -2.06 -4.56 2.80
C PHE A 36 -1.51 -4.94 4.17
N GLU A 37 -2.14 -4.50 5.27
CA GLU A 37 -1.72 -4.85 6.63
C GLU A 37 -1.70 -6.36 6.87
N GLN A 38 -2.75 -7.06 6.41
CA GLN A 38 -2.87 -8.51 6.55
C GLN A 38 -1.84 -9.26 5.70
N GLU A 39 -1.74 -8.93 4.42
CA GLU A 39 -0.80 -9.56 3.48
C GLU A 39 0.65 -9.31 3.88
N PHE A 40 0.96 -8.08 4.33
CA PHE A 40 2.31 -7.72 4.75
C PHE A 40 2.69 -8.36 6.09
N ALA A 41 1.78 -8.44 7.05
CA ALA A 41 2.01 -9.18 8.30
C ALA A 41 2.29 -10.67 8.03
N ALA A 42 1.52 -11.28 7.13
CA ALA A 42 1.72 -12.66 6.71
C ALA A 42 3.08 -12.85 6.00
N TYR A 43 3.45 -11.94 5.10
CA TYR A 43 4.76 -11.94 4.44
C TYR A 43 5.92 -11.87 5.45
N CYS A 44 5.78 -11.03 6.47
CA CYS A 44 6.78 -10.86 7.54
C CYS A 44 6.74 -11.97 8.60
N GLY A 45 5.77 -12.90 8.57
CA GLY A 45 5.62 -13.96 9.57
C GLY A 45 5.21 -13.47 10.96
N VAL A 46 4.55 -12.32 11.05
CA VAL A 46 4.11 -11.70 12.30
C VAL A 46 2.59 -11.67 12.40
N LYS A 47 2.07 -11.54 13.63
CA LYS A 47 0.63 -11.54 13.88
C LYS A 47 -0.07 -10.28 13.39
N TYR A 48 0.62 -9.14 13.36
CA TYR A 48 0.03 -7.83 13.09
C TYR A 48 0.93 -7.00 12.20
N GLY A 49 0.33 -6.21 11.32
CA GLY A 49 0.94 -5.13 10.56
C GLY A 49 0.07 -3.89 10.69
N VAL A 50 0.68 -2.71 10.75
CA VAL A 50 -0.02 -1.42 10.87
C VAL A 50 0.51 -0.50 9.79
N ALA A 51 -0.37 -0.06 8.90
CA ALA A 51 -0.01 0.88 7.84
C ALA A 51 0.08 2.30 8.41
N THR A 52 1.17 2.99 8.07
CA THR A 52 1.38 4.41 8.41
C THR A 52 1.69 5.20 7.14
N HIS A 53 1.66 6.53 7.24
CA HIS A 53 1.94 7.40 6.10
C HIS A 53 3.38 7.31 5.58
N ASN A 54 4.35 6.98 6.47
CA ASN A 54 5.75 6.77 6.12
C ASN A 54 6.49 6.09 7.30
N GLY A 55 7.75 5.70 7.06
CA GLY A 55 8.59 5.03 8.06
C GLY A 55 8.96 5.90 9.27
N THR A 56 9.00 7.23 9.15
CA THR A 56 9.30 8.12 10.29
C THR A 56 8.13 8.19 11.26
N VAL A 57 6.89 8.18 10.79
CA VAL A 57 5.69 8.14 11.64
C VAL A 57 5.52 6.78 12.33
N ALA A 58 6.12 5.71 11.79
CA ALA A 58 6.05 4.37 12.37
C ALA A 58 6.97 4.17 13.58
N LEU A 59 8.02 4.98 13.74
CA LEU A 59 9.01 4.91 14.81
C LEU A 59 8.62 5.81 15.99
#